data_AF-A0A2N6JU51-F1
#
_entry.id   AF-A0A2N6JU51-F1
#
_cell.length_a   1.000
_cell.length_b   1.000
_cell.length_c   1.000
_cell.angle_alpha   90.00
_cell.angle_beta   90.00
_cell.angle_gamma   90.00
#
_symmetry.space_group_name_H-M   'P 1'
#
loop_
_entity.id
_entity.type
_entity.pdbx_description
1 polymer ?
#
loop_
_entity_poly.entity_id
_entity_poly.type
_entity_poly.pdbx_seq_one_letter_code
_entity_poly.pdbx_strand_id
1 'polypeptide(L)'
;MNGKKRHDQQITLFLILTGILASGTGVLARQAEPERLLTTAVSESSFQLALKLKLPPRGAPGKRRTGAATRDSCPELANKNEPLTALVPGTNLGLTVAERPTFWFYVPYPPTNRLSVEFLLRDKEDNEVYRETLPLLETPGIISVRFPETTPPLEIQKLYSWRFSVICNPTNRAEDVFVNGKVERVPLAPALKSQLAAATPRERIALYAENGLWFDTLTHLTELYRTHPKDEALKVDWADLWQGVGLEYISSKPLVPCCTP
;
A
#
# COMPACT_ATOMS: atom_id res chain seq x y z
N MET A 1 67.31 16.45 -19.59
CA MET A 1 68.12 15.42 -18.91
C MET A 1 68.94 16.07 -17.82
N ASN A 2 68.69 15.64 -16.58
CA ASN A 2 69.54 15.63 -15.39
C ASN A 2 70.70 16.62 -15.22
N GLY A 3 70.63 17.39 -14.14
CA GLY A 3 71.76 17.91 -13.38
C GLY A 3 71.25 18.49 -12.05
N LYS A 4 70.95 17.66 -11.05
CA LYS A 4 71.83 17.21 -9.95
C LYS A 4 72.49 18.36 -9.14
N LYS A 5 71.78 18.73 -8.07
CA LYS A 5 72.21 19.07 -6.70
C LYS A 5 73.62 19.64 -6.49
N ARG A 6 73.70 20.80 -5.82
CA ARG A 6 74.63 21.06 -4.70
C ARG A 6 74.27 22.33 -3.92
N HIS A 7 74.81 22.36 -2.70
CA HIS A 7 74.95 23.48 -1.76
C HIS A 7 73.77 23.77 -0.85
N ASP A 8 73.99 24.21 0.39
CA ASP A 8 75.00 23.92 1.41
C ASP A 8 74.40 24.50 2.70
N GLN A 9 74.86 24.02 3.84
CA GLN A 9 74.39 24.40 5.16
C GLN A 9 74.88 25.80 5.60
N GLN A 10 74.09 26.38 6.53
CA GLN A 10 74.40 27.44 7.51
C GLN A 10 74.45 28.90 7.04
N ILE A 11 73.80 29.79 7.81
CA ILE A 11 74.41 30.95 8.51
C ILE A 11 73.31 31.81 9.18
N THR A 12 73.31 31.77 10.52
CA THR A 12 73.33 32.87 11.50
C THR A 12 72.77 34.27 11.17
N LEU A 13 71.66 34.61 11.85
CA LEU A 13 71.40 35.73 12.79
C LEU A 13 71.88 37.19 12.52
N PHE A 14 70.94 38.12 12.84
CA PHE A 14 71.03 39.56 13.20
C PHE A 14 70.85 40.64 12.12
N LEU A 15 69.86 41.53 12.35
CA LEU A 15 69.89 43.02 12.31
C LEU A 15 68.42 43.54 12.35
N ILE A 16 67.88 43.93 13.51
CA ILE A 16 67.86 45.27 14.16
C ILE A 16 67.00 46.34 13.43
N LEU A 17 65.95 46.75 14.16
CA LEU A 17 65.19 48.02 14.27
C LEU A 17 64.94 48.91 13.04
N THR A 18 63.65 49.21 12.82
CA THR A 18 63.00 50.54 12.99
C THR A 18 61.50 50.31 12.66
N GLY A 19 60.48 50.78 13.38
CA GLY A 19 60.32 51.96 14.21
C GLY A 19 59.27 52.86 13.57
N ILE A 20 57.97 52.53 13.65
CA ILE A 20 56.88 53.45 13.30
C ILE A 20 55.80 53.40 14.38
N LEU A 21 55.61 54.55 15.00
CA LEU A 21 54.54 54.89 15.94
C LEU A 21 53.19 54.88 15.23
N ALA A 22 52.25 54.10 15.75
CA ALA A 22 50.83 54.30 15.51
C ALA A 22 50.11 54.26 16.86
N SER A 23 49.79 55.45 17.35
CA SER A 23 48.87 55.70 18.45
C SER A 23 47.48 55.19 18.07
N GLY A 24 47.11 54.02 18.59
CA GLY A 24 45.75 53.47 18.51
C GLY A 24 45.10 53.53 19.88
N THR A 25 44.07 54.35 20.01
CA THR A 25 43.15 54.35 21.15
C THR A 25 42.49 52.97 21.25
N GLY A 26 42.72 52.28 22.37
CA GLY A 26 42.04 51.03 22.67
C GLY A 26 40.55 51.27 22.94
N VAL A 27 39.73 51.15 21.90
CA VAL A 27 38.30 50.90 22.08
C VAL A 27 38.18 49.45 22.56
N LEU A 28 37.83 49.27 23.82
CA LEU A 28 37.35 48.00 24.37
C LEU A 28 36.10 47.58 23.58
N ALA A 29 36.30 46.78 22.53
CA ALA A 29 35.24 46.05 21.89
C ALA A 29 34.69 45.06 22.92
N ARG A 30 33.51 45.36 23.48
CA ARG A 30 32.68 44.37 24.17
C ARG A 30 32.47 43.21 23.20
N GLN A 31 33.04 42.05 23.51
CA GLN A 31 32.68 40.81 22.83
C GLN A 31 31.21 40.56 23.12
N ALA A 32 30.38 40.69 22.08
CA ALA A 32 29.00 40.21 22.13
C ALA A 32 29.06 38.68 22.20
N GLU A 33 28.68 38.16 23.37
CA GLU A 33 28.40 36.75 23.59
C GLU A 33 27.33 36.32 22.58
N PRO A 34 27.53 35.24 21.81
CA PRO A 34 26.48 34.79 20.91
C PRO A 34 25.32 34.33 21.78
N GLU A 35 24.18 35.03 21.71
CA GLU A 35 22.94 34.57 22.29
C GLU A 35 22.73 33.13 21.83
N ARG A 36 22.75 32.20 22.78
CA ARG A 36 22.25 30.85 22.56
C ARG A 36 20.80 31.02 22.14
N LEU A 37 20.53 31.00 20.84
CA LEU A 37 19.22 30.65 20.35
C LEU A 37 18.91 29.30 20.99
N LEU A 38 17.98 29.32 21.95
CA LEU A 38 17.22 28.14 22.31
C LEU A 38 16.53 27.70 21.02
N THR A 39 17.19 26.83 20.27
CA THR A 39 16.52 26.01 19.28
C THR A 39 15.54 25.17 20.08
N THR A 40 14.33 25.70 20.25
CA THR A 40 13.20 24.91 20.68
C THR A 40 13.10 23.79 19.67
N ALA A 41 13.51 22.59 20.08
CA ALA A 41 13.24 21.37 19.35
C ALA A 41 11.73 21.38 19.12
N VAL A 42 11.34 21.62 17.86
CA VAL A 42 9.97 21.46 17.42
C VAL A 42 9.69 19.99 17.69
N SER A 43 8.86 19.73 18.70
CA SER A 43 8.30 18.42 18.96
C SER A 43 7.61 17.99 17.67
N GLU A 44 8.25 17.09 16.91
CA GLU A 44 7.60 16.33 15.85
C GLU A 44 6.54 15.44 16.51
N SER A 45 5.41 16.05 16.87
CA SER A 45 4.14 15.36 17.08
C SER A 45 3.57 15.02 15.70
N SER A 46 4.31 14.21 14.94
CA SER A 46 3.83 13.54 13.75
C SER A 46 3.87 12.04 14.06
N PHE A 47 3.05 11.25 13.37
CA PHE A 47 2.70 9.86 13.68
C PHE A 47 1.62 9.72 14.74
N GLN A 48 0.37 9.92 14.33
CA GLN A 48 -0.53 8.78 14.10
C GLN A 48 -1.75 9.31 13.36
N LEU A 49 -1.68 9.29 12.02
CA LEU A 49 -2.91 9.35 11.23
C LEU A 49 -3.53 7.96 11.30
N ALA A 50 -4.27 7.67 12.36
CA ALA A 50 -5.07 6.45 12.44
C ALA A 50 -6.04 6.44 11.25
N LEU A 51 -6.10 5.32 10.52
CA LEU A 51 -6.92 5.22 9.32
C LEU A 51 -8.40 5.28 9.70
N LYS A 52 -9.05 6.44 9.48
CA LYS A 52 -10.48 6.64 9.75
C LYS A 52 -11.33 5.98 8.68
N LEU A 53 -11.54 4.66 8.83
CA LEU A 53 -12.33 3.88 7.89
C LEU A 53 -13.82 4.21 7.97
N LYS A 54 -14.36 4.74 6.88
CA LYS A 54 -15.80 4.85 6.68
C LYS A 54 -16.29 3.67 5.84
N LEU A 55 -16.94 2.70 6.46
CA LEU A 55 -17.48 1.55 5.71
C LEU A 55 -18.82 1.90 5.06
N PRO A 56 -19.12 1.37 3.86
CA PRO A 56 -20.41 1.60 3.21
C PRO A 56 -21.57 1.17 4.11
N PRO A 57 -22.63 1.98 4.26
CA PRO A 57 -23.66 1.77 5.29
C PRO A 57 -24.62 0.61 5.00
N ARG A 58 -24.38 -0.21 3.97
CA ARG A 58 -25.35 -1.18 3.44
C ARG A 58 -24.73 -2.55 3.19
N GLY A 59 -25.45 -3.59 3.63
CA GLY A 59 -25.28 -4.97 3.16
C GLY A 59 -25.65 -5.98 4.24
N ALA A 60 -26.31 -7.06 3.82
CA ALA A 60 -26.36 -8.27 4.64
C ALA A 60 -24.93 -8.84 4.76
N PRO A 61 -24.59 -9.58 5.83
CA PRO A 61 -23.32 -10.29 5.93
C PRO A 61 -23.08 -11.13 4.67
N GLY A 62 -21.95 -10.92 4.00
CA GLY A 62 -21.61 -11.66 2.78
C GLY A 62 -20.68 -12.84 3.06
N LYS A 63 -20.55 -13.75 2.08
CA LYS A 63 -19.61 -14.89 2.14
C LYS A 63 -18.18 -14.43 1.80
N ARG A 64 -17.58 -13.56 2.61
CA ARG A 64 -16.18 -13.11 2.39
C ARG A 64 -15.14 -14.16 2.76
N ARG A 65 -15.52 -15.17 3.54
CA ARG A 65 -14.71 -16.34 3.85
C ARG A 65 -15.48 -17.58 3.40
N THR A 66 -14.79 -18.52 2.78
CA THR A 66 -15.32 -19.88 2.63
C THR A 66 -15.48 -20.49 4.03
N GLY A 67 -16.63 -21.10 4.33
CA GLY A 67 -16.87 -21.69 5.65
C GLY A 67 -16.04 -22.94 5.87
N ALA A 68 -15.60 -23.19 7.10
CA ALA A 68 -14.85 -24.39 7.49
C ALA A 68 -15.64 -25.71 7.30
N ALA A 69 -16.96 -25.63 7.11
CA ALA A 69 -17.87 -26.77 6.86
C ALA A 69 -18.25 -26.95 5.38
N THR A 70 -17.58 -26.24 4.45
CA THR A 70 -17.75 -26.50 3.02
C THR A 70 -17.13 -27.86 2.77
N ARG A 71 -17.98 -28.89 2.65
CA ARG A 71 -17.56 -30.30 2.49
C ARG A 71 -16.42 -30.35 1.47
N ASP A 72 -15.29 -30.93 1.89
CA ASP A 72 -14.03 -31.07 1.15
C ASP A 72 -14.22 -31.72 -0.23
N SER A 73 -14.73 -30.97 -1.18
CA SER A 73 -14.94 -31.43 -2.55
C SER A 73 -13.82 -31.00 -3.49
N CYS A 74 -12.90 -30.16 -3.01
CA CYS A 74 -11.70 -29.78 -3.74
C CYS A 74 -10.50 -30.56 -3.19
N PRO A 75 -10.14 -31.72 -3.78
CA PRO A 75 -9.20 -32.67 -3.15
C PRO A 75 -7.78 -32.11 -3.02
N GLU A 76 -7.45 -31.10 -3.81
CA GLU A 76 -6.11 -30.51 -3.90
C GLU A 76 -5.85 -29.38 -2.89
N LEU A 77 -6.83 -29.01 -2.06
CA LEU A 77 -6.67 -27.97 -1.03
C LEU A 77 -6.09 -28.55 0.25
N ALA A 78 -4.76 -28.60 0.33
CA ALA A 78 -4.03 -29.17 1.47
C ALA A 78 -4.16 -28.37 2.79
N ASN A 79 -4.55 -27.09 2.72
CA ASN A 79 -4.63 -26.22 3.90
C ASN A 79 -6.09 -25.97 4.31
N LYS A 80 -6.62 -26.85 5.17
CA LYS A 80 -7.99 -26.75 5.70
C LYS A 80 -8.15 -25.74 6.84
N ASN A 81 -7.04 -25.24 7.37
CA ASN A 81 -7.05 -24.44 8.60
C ASN A 81 -7.33 -22.96 8.33
N GLU A 82 -7.15 -22.49 7.10
CA GLU A 82 -7.38 -21.10 6.72
C GLU A 82 -8.30 -21.01 5.49
N PRO A 83 -9.31 -20.12 5.50
CA PRO A 83 -10.27 -20.03 4.41
C PRO A 83 -9.77 -19.11 3.28
N LEU A 84 -10.15 -19.44 2.04
CA LEU A 84 -10.15 -18.45 0.96
C LEU A 84 -10.92 -17.21 1.43
N THR A 85 -10.29 -16.05 1.29
CA THR A 85 -10.83 -14.81 1.87
C THR A 85 -10.82 -13.67 0.85
N ALA A 86 -11.97 -13.05 0.65
CA ALA A 86 -12.06 -11.77 -0.03
C ALA A 86 -11.68 -10.63 0.93
N LEU A 87 -10.79 -9.75 0.48
CA LEU A 87 -10.30 -8.62 1.28
C LEU A 87 -11.25 -7.43 1.11
N VAL A 88 -12.44 -7.59 1.67
CA VAL A 88 -13.55 -6.63 1.63
C VAL A 88 -14.19 -6.45 3.02
N PRO A 89 -14.96 -5.37 3.23
CA PRO A 89 -15.70 -5.17 4.49
C PRO A 89 -16.66 -6.33 4.76
N GLY A 90 -17.15 -6.46 6.00
CA GLY A 90 -18.06 -7.54 6.41
C GLY A 90 -19.37 -7.64 5.63
N THR A 91 -19.78 -6.56 4.97
CA THR A 91 -20.94 -6.48 4.08
C THR A 91 -20.67 -7.01 2.67
N ASN A 92 -19.41 -7.33 2.35
CA ASN A 92 -18.91 -7.67 1.02
C ASN A 92 -19.17 -6.62 -0.07
N LEU A 93 -19.46 -5.38 0.32
CA LEU A 93 -19.64 -4.24 -0.57
C LEU A 93 -18.48 -3.26 -0.37
N GLY A 94 -17.88 -2.82 -1.46
CA GLY A 94 -16.93 -1.70 -1.47
C GLY A 94 -17.30 -0.67 -2.52
N LEU A 95 -16.93 0.59 -2.27
CA LEU A 95 -17.03 1.68 -3.23
C LEU A 95 -15.68 1.91 -3.89
N THR A 96 -15.71 2.44 -5.11
CA THR A 96 -14.51 2.86 -5.84
C THR A 96 -14.75 4.13 -6.65
N VAL A 97 -13.74 4.96 -6.86
CA VAL A 97 -13.76 5.99 -7.91
C VAL A 97 -13.03 5.54 -9.18
N ALA A 98 -12.20 4.50 -9.08
CA ALA A 98 -11.42 3.97 -10.18
C ALA A 98 -12.31 3.41 -11.30
N GLU A 99 -11.91 3.67 -12.55
CA GLU A 99 -12.52 3.11 -13.76
C GLU A 99 -12.41 1.58 -13.83
N ARG A 100 -11.27 1.08 -13.36
CA ARG A 100 -10.85 -0.32 -13.37
C ARG A 100 -10.29 -0.65 -11.99
N PRO A 101 -11.14 -0.95 -10.98
CA PRO A 101 -10.66 -1.21 -9.62
C PRO A 101 -9.83 -2.50 -9.56
N THR A 102 -8.90 -2.56 -8.60
CA THR A 102 -8.17 -3.79 -8.26
C THR A 102 -8.90 -4.55 -7.16
N PHE A 103 -9.03 -5.86 -7.31
CA PHE A 103 -9.62 -6.75 -6.31
C PHE A 103 -8.52 -7.52 -5.59
N TRP A 104 -8.69 -7.73 -4.29
CA TRP A 104 -7.67 -8.35 -3.45
C TRP A 104 -8.24 -9.54 -2.69
N PHE A 105 -7.46 -10.62 -2.66
CA PHE A 105 -7.87 -11.90 -2.07
C PHE A 105 -6.71 -12.50 -1.29
N TYR A 106 -7.00 -13.20 -0.20
CA TYR A 106 -6.05 -14.12 0.42
C TYR A 106 -6.34 -15.54 -0.03
N VAL A 107 -5.35 -16.17 -0.66
CA VAL A 107 -5.39 -17.55 -1.12
C VAL A 107 -4.51 -18.39 -0.19
N PRO A 108 -5.10 -19.31 0.62
CA PRO A 108 -4.38 -20.08 1.63
C PRO A 108 -3.74 -21.37 1.08
N TYR A 109 -3.91 -21.64 -0.21
CA TYR A 109 -3.52 -22.89 -0.85
C TYR A 109 -2.07 -22.83 -1.35
N PRO A 110 -1.33 -23.96 -1.34
CA PRO A 110 0.00 -24.02 -1.92
C PRO A 110 -0.05 -23.84 -3.44
N PRO A 111 1.06 -23.44 -4.07
CA PRO A 111 1.11 -23.26 -5.50
C PRO A 111 1.09 -24.63 -6.17
N THR A 112 0.26 -24.79 -7.18
CA THR A 112 0.15 -26.04 -7.94
C THR A 112 -0.16 -25.73 -9.38
N ASN A 113 0.41 -26.52 -10.28
CA ASN A 113 0.16 -26.40 -11.72
C ASN A 113 -1.23 -26.88 -12.14
N ARG A 114 -2.05 -27.36 -11.20
CA ARG A 114 -3.38 -27.92 -11.44
C ARG A 114 -4.52 -27.01 -11.02
N LEU A 115 -4.26 -26.07 -10.10
CA LEU A 115 -5.29 -25.12 -9.66
C LEU A 115 -5.14 -23.81 -10.41
N SER A 116 -6.29 -23.31 -10.87
CA SER A 116 -6.45 -21.95 -11.37
C SER A 116 -7.54 -21.25 -10.58
N VAL A 117 -7.52 -19.92 -10.65
CA VAL A 117 -8.60 -19.10 -10.12
C VAL A 117 -9.32 -18.39 -11.23
N GLU A 118 -10.62 -18.23 -11.06
CA GLU A 118 -11.48 -17.49 -11.96
C GLU A 118 -12.05 -16.28 -11.22
N PHE A 119 -11.87 -15.10 -11.83
CA PHE A 119 -12.58 -13.90 -11.43
C PHE A 119 -13.68 -13.63 -12.46
N LEU A 120 -14.91 -13.44 -11.97
CA LEU A 120 -16.08 -13.14 -12.77
C LEU A 120 -16.77 -11.89 -12.21
N LEU A 121 -16.96 -10.88 -13.05
CA LEU A 121 -17.72 -9.67 -12.76
C LEU A 121 -18.98 -9.63 -13.62
N ARG A 122 -20.10 -9.28 -12.98
CA ARG A 122 -21.40 -9.15 -13.62
C ARG A 122 -22.11 -7.86 -13.23
N ASP A 123 -22.94 -7.35 -14.12
CA ASP A 123 -23.84 -6.23 -13.80
C ASP A 123 -25.06 -6.68 -12.98
N LYS A 124 -26.02 -5.77 -12.76
CA LYS A 124 -27.23 -6.06 -11.98
C LYS A 124 -28.23 -6.96 -12.73
N GLU A 125 -28.12 -7.04 -14.04
CA GLU A 125 -28.89 -7.91 -14.93
C GLU A 125 -28.26 -9.32 -15.06
N ASP A 126 -27.17 -9.60 -14.34
CA ASP A 126 -26.38 -10.83 -14.40
C ASP A 126 -25.61 -11.04 -15.72
N ASN A 127 -25.47 -9.98 -16.54
CA ASN A 127 -24.63 -10.02 -17.74
C ASN A 127 -23.15 -10.03 -17.35
N GLU A 128 -22.35 -10.82 -18.05
CA GLU A 128 -20.90 -10.85 -17.88
C GLU A 128 -20.28 -9.54 -18.37
N VAL A 129 -19.58 -8.86 -17.47
CA VAL A 129 -18.83 -7.63 -17.75
C VAL A 129 -17.35 -7.94 -17.95
N TYR A 130 -16.83 -8.87 -17.15
CA TYR A 130 -15.44 -9.29 -17.22
C TYR A 130 -15.26 -10.69 -16.65
N ARG A 131 -14.39 -11.48 -17.27
CA ARG A 131 -13.97 -12.79 -16.80
C ARG A 131 -12.50 -12.99 -17.09
N GLU A 132 -11.80 -13.56 -16.12
CA GLU A 132 -10.39 -13.95 -16.28
C GLU A 132 -10.12 -15.26 -15.52
N THR A 133 -9.25 -16.10 -16.08
CA THR A 133 -8.72 -17.28 -15.40
C THR A 133 -7.22 -17.17 -15.30
N LEU A 134 -6.69 -17.37 -14.09
CA LEU A 134 -5.30 -17.11 -13.73
C LEU A 134 -4.69 -18.36 -13.06
N PRO A 135 -3.45 -18.75 -13.38
CA PRO A 135 -2.78 -19.85 -12.69
C PRO A 135 -2.34 -19.43 -11.27
N LEU A 136 -2.38 -20.36 -10.31
CA LEU A 136 -1.92 -20.13 -8.94
C LEU A 136 -0.45 -20.56 -8.75
N LEU A 137 0.48 -19.67 -9.07
CA LEU A 137 1.93 -19.99 -9.09
C LEU A 137 2.71 -19.61 -7.83
N GLU A 138 2.26 -18.62 -7.06
CA GLU A 138 3.04 -18.02 -5.96
C GLU A 138 2.29 -17.99 -4.61
N THR A 139 1.32 -18.86 -4.42
CA THR A 139 0.50 -18.96 -3.19
C THR A 139 1.10 -19.93 -2.18
N PRO A 140 0.79 -19.88 -0.86
CA PRO A 140 -0.23 -19.08 -0.19
C PRO A 140 0.15 -17.60 -0.02
N GLY A 141 -0.81 -16.69 -0.20
CA GLY A 141 -0.55 -15.26 -0.07
C GLY A 141 -1.73 -14.37 -0.45
N ILE A 142 -1.55 -13.08 -0.23
CA ILE A 142 -2.45 -12.02 -0.69
C ILE A 142 -2.11 -11.71 -2.14
N ILE A 143 -3.11 -11.82 -3.00
CA ILE A 143 -3.02 -11.60 -4.44
C ILE A 143 -3.96 -10.48 -4.89
N SER A 144 -3.68 -9.93 -6.08
CA SER A 144 -4.50 -8.93 -6.75
C SER A 144 -5.01 -9.42 -8.09
N VAL A 145 -6.25 -9.09 -8.44
CA VAL A 145 -6.80 -9.17 -9.81
C VAL A 145 -7.00 -7.75 -10.33
N ARG A 146 -6.38 -7.42 -11.47
CA ARG A 146 -6.44 -6.09 -12.10
C ARG A 146 -7.05 -6.22 -13.48
N PHE A 147 -7.87 -5.25 -13.88
CA PHE A 147 -8.42 -5.27 -15.23
C PHE A 147 -7.37 -4.79 -16.23
N PRO A 148 -7.22 -5.46 -17.39
CA PRO A 148 -6.48 -4.92 -18.52
C PRO A 148 -6.99 -3.52 -18.90
N GLU A 149 -6.10 -2.68 -19.42
CA GLU A 149 -6.48 -1.35 -19.92
C GLU A 149 -7.51 -1.41 -21.06
N THR A 150 -7.59 -2.56 -21.76
CA THR A 150 -8.56 -2.82 -22.82
C THR A 150 -9.97 -3.12 -22.30
N THR A 151 -10.13 -3.44 -21.02
CA THR A 151 -11.46 -3.69 -20.42
C THR A 151 -12.21 -2.36 -20.30
N PRO A 152 -13.47 -2.29 -20.77
CA PRO A 152 -14.31 -1.10 -20.62
C PRO A 152 -14.37 -0.64 -19.16
N PRO A 153 -14.34 0.68 -18.90
CA PRO A 153 -14.43 1.20 -17.54
C PRO A 153 -15.80 0.85 -16.94
N LEU A 154 -15.83 0.60 -15.63
CA LEU A 154 -17.09 0.46 -14.91
C LEU A 154 -17.88 1.76 -14.99
N GLU A 155 -19.17 1.68 -15.26
CA GLU A 155 -20.05 2.85 -15.25
C GLU A 155 -20.22 3.44 -13.85
N ILE A 156 -20.26 4.77 -13.77
CA ILE A 156 -20.52 5.51 -12.53
C ILE A 156 -21.96 5.25 -12.07
N GLN A 157 -22.16 5.14 -10.74
CA GLN A 157 -23.43 4.85 -10.07
C GLN A 157 -24.03 3.50 -10.45
N LYS A 158 -23.21 2.55 -10.92
CA LYS A 158 -23.64 1.19 -11.24
C LYS A 158 -23.01 0.19 -10.27
N LEU A 159 -23.86 -0.70 -9.77
CA LEU A 159 -23.51 -1.79 -8.87
C LEU A 159 -23.20 -3.05 -9.68
N TYR A 160 -22.07 -3.66 -9.39
CA TYR A 160 -21.62 -4.92 -9.99
C TYR A 160 -21.48 -5.97 -8.91
N SER A 161 -21.70 -7.23 -9.28
CA SER A 161 -21.39 -8.38 -8.44
C SER A 161 -20.16 -9.10 -8.98
N TRP A 162 -19.31 -9.58 -8.08
CA TRP A 162 -18.14 -10.37 -8.45
C TRP A 162 -18.13 -11.69 -7.70
N ARG A 163 -17.53 -12.70 -8.33
CA ARG A 163 -17.20 -14.00 -7.75
C ARG A 163 -15.73 -14.30 -8.05
N PHE A 164 -15.02 -14.78 -7.04
CA PHE A 164 -13.67 -15.30 -7.16
C PHE A 164 -13.66 -16.76 -6.74
N SER A 165 -13.34 -17.66 -7.65
CA SER A 165 -13.43 -19.11 -7.48
C SER A 165 -12.07 -19.75 -7.68
N VAL A 166 -11.69 -20.69 -6.81
CA VAL A 166 -10.66 -21.69 -7.10
C VAL A 166 -11.30 -22.82 -7.88
N ILE A 167 -10.80 -23.06 -9.09
CA ILE A 167 -11.27 -24.13 -9.96
C ILE A 167 -10.69 -25.44 -9.46
N CYS A 168 -11.56 -26.30 -8.94
CA CYS A 168 -11.17 -27.60 -8.37
C CYS A 168 -11.19 -28.71 -9.42
N ASN A 169 -12.19 -28.68 -10.28
CA ASN A 169 -12.32 -29.58 -11.41
C ASN A 169 -12.86 -28.78 -12.61
N PRO A 170 -12.03 -28.54 -13.65
CA PRO A 170 -12.45 -27.77 -14.82
C PRO A 170 -13.67 -28.34 -15.55
N THR A 171 -13.92 -29.65 -15.45
CA THR A 171 -15.06 -30.33 -16.07
C THR A 171 -16.30 -30.36 -15.16
N ASN A 172 -16.13 -30.22 -13.84
CA ASN A 172 -17.22 -30.16 -12.87
C ASN A 172 -16.98 -29.08 -11.81
N ARG A 173 -17.50 -27.88 -12.07
CA ARG A 173 -17.32 -26.69 -11.22
C ARG A 173 -18.20 -26.66 -9.96
N ALA A 174 -18.99 -27.71 -9.70
CA ALA A 174 -19.89 -27.78 -8.54
C ALA A 174 -19.14 -27.73 -7.20
N GLU A 175 -17.87 -28.12 -7.22
CA GLU A 175 -17.00 -28.29 -6.07
C GLU A 175 -16.05 -27.10 -5.84
N ASP A 176 -16.16 -26.07 -6.68
CA ASP A 176 -15.33 -24.87 -6.59
C ASP A 176 -15.47 -24.18 -5.23
N VAL A 177 -14.32 -23.79 -4.70
CA VAL A 177 -14.27 -22.96 -3.51
C VAL A 177 -14.29 -21.50 -3.94
N PHE A 178 -15.28 -20.73 -3.49
CA PHE A 178 -15.43 -19.34 -3.91
C PHE A 178 -15.79 -18.38 -2.79
N VAL A 179 -15.47 -17.12 -3.03
CA VAL A 179 -15.93 -15.95 -2.30
C VAL A 179 -16.61 -14.98 -3.26
N ASN A 180 -17.47 -14.10 -2.74
CA ASN A 180 -18.21 -13.16 -3.58
C ASN A 180 -18.38 -11.80 -2.91
N GLY A 181 -18.82 -10.82 -3.69
CA GLY A 181 -19.18 -9.52 -3.18
C GLY A 181 -19.62 -8.58 -4.27
N LYS A 182 -19.59 -7.29 -3.96
CA LYS A 182 -20.09 -6.22 -4.81
C LYS A 182 -19.14 -5.05 -4.84
N VAL A 183 -19.14 -4.36 -5.97
CA VAL A 183 -18.44 -3.09 -6.16
C VAL A 183 -19.39 -2.08 -6.80
N GLU A 184 -19.33 -0.84 -6.34
CA GLU A 184 -20.03 0.28 -6.98
C GLU A 184 -19.02 1.38 -7.31
N ARG A 185 -18.99 1.80 -8.57
CA ARG A 185 -18.18 2.97 -8.95
C ARG A 185 -18.99 4.22 -8.65
N VAL A 186 -18.49 5.09 -7.78
CA VAL A 186 -19.12 6.36 -7.40
C VAL A 186 -18.43 7.53 -8.10
N PRO A 187 -19.12 8.67 -8.32
CA PRO A 187 -18.46 9.84 -8.90
C PRO A 187 -17.41 10.39 -7.94
N LEU A 188 -16.26 10.82 -8.49
CA LEU A 188 -15.26 11.53 -7.70
C LEU A 188 -15.73 12.96 -7.40
N ALA A 189 -16.03 13.24 -6.12
CA ALA A 189 -16.46 14.56 -5.69
C ALA A 189 -15.40 15.64 -6.02
N PRO A 190 -15.78 16.83 -6.52
CA PRO A 190 -14.81 17.88 -6.87
C PRO A 190 -13.89 18.29 -5.72
N ALA A 191 -14.44 18.40 -4.50
CA ALA A 191 -13.65 18.71 -3.31
C ALA A 191 -12.57 17.64 -3.03
N LEU A 192 -12.95 16.36 -3.11
CA LEU A 192 -12.03 15.25 -2.94
C LEU A 192 -10.97 15.21 -4.06
N LYS A 193 -11.35 15.51 -5.30
CA LYS A 193 -10.42 15.61 -6.43
C LYS A 193 -9.32 16.65 -6.16
N SER A 194 -9.70 17.83 -5.66
CA SER A 194 -8.75 18.89 -5.31
C SER A 194 -7.82 18.49 -4.16
N GLN A 195 -8.35 17.85 -3.11
CA GLN A 195 -7.56 17.34 -1.99
C GLN A 195 -6.54 16.28 -2.43
N LEU A 196 -6.98 15.32 -3.26
CA LEU A 196 -6.11 14.26 -3.78
C LEU A 196 -4.97 14.79 -4.65
N ALA A 197 -5.17 15.92 -5.35
CA ALA A 197 -4.14 16.51 -6.21
C ALA A 197 -2.95 17.09 -5.42
N ALA A 198 -3.17 17.53 -4.19
CA ALA A 198 -2.12 18.08 -3.32
C ALA A 198 -1.58 17.08 -2.28
N ALA A 199 -2.27 15.96 -2.10
CA ALA A 199 -1.97 14.98 -1.06
C ALA A 199 -0.76 14.10 -1.38
N THR A 200 0.07 13.85 -0.37
CA THR A 200 1.10 12.81 -0.39
C THR A 200 0.48 11.41 -0.56
N PRO A 201 1.24 10.38 -0.96
CA PRO A 201 0.71 9.02 -1.13
C PRO A 201 -0.04 8.48 0.09
N ARG A 202 0.47 8.73 1.31
CA ARG A 202 -0.17 8.29 2.55
C ARG A 202 -1.43 9.10 2.88
N GLU A 203 -1.43 10.41 2.65
CA GLU A 203 -2.63 11.24 2.82
C GLU A 203 -3.74 10.86 1.85
N ARG A 204 -3.41 10.46 0.62
CA ARG A 204 -4.40 9.96 -0.35
C ARG A 204 -5.13 8.73 0.17
N ILE A 205 -4.42 7.80 0.82
CA ILE A 205 -5.01 6.60 1.44
C ILE A 205 -6.03 7.02 2.50
N ALA A 206 -5.67 7.96 3.38
CA ALA A 206 -6.57 8.46 4.41
C ALA A 206 -7.79 9.17 3.82
N LEU A 207 -7.61 10.00 2.79
CA LEU A 207 -8.72 10.66 2.09
C LEU A 207 -9.69 9.64 1.48
N TYR A 208 -9.19 8.59 0.86
CA TYR A 208 -10.05 7.52 0.35
C TYR A 208 -10.81 6.79 1.47
N ALA A 209 -10.13 6.48 2.57
CA ALA A 209 -10.73 5.80 3.72
C ALA A 209 -11.86 6.62 4.37
N GLU A 210 -11.63 7.92 4.57
CA GLU A 210 -12.61 8.84 5.16
C GLU A 210 -13.84 9.04 4.25
N ASN A 211 -13.67 8.88 2.93
CA ASN A 211 -14.75 8.93 1.95
C ASN A 211 -15.38 7.56 1.65
N GLY A 212 -14.91 6.50 2.31
CA GLY A 212 -15.44 5.14 2.18
C GLY A 212 -15.16 4.44 0.86
N LEU A 213 -14.11 4.88 0.17
CA LEU A 213 -13.62 4.32 -1.09
C LEU A 213 -12.73 3.12 -0.80
N TRP A 214 -13.35 2.01 -0.41
CA TRP A 214 -12.66 0.80 0.07
C TRP A 214 -11.63 0.27 -0.93
N PHE A 215 -12.01 0.10 -2.20
CA PHE A 215 -11.11 -0.49 -3.20
C PHE A 215 -9.91 0.42 -3.49
N ASP A 216 -10.11 1.74 -3.52
CA ASP A 216 -9.02 2.70 -3.66
C ASP A 216 -8.11 2.69 -2.42
N THR A 217 -8.69 2.70 -1.22
CA THR A 217 -7.96 2.66 0.06
C THR A 217 -7.05 1.43 0.13
N LEU A 218 -7.62 0.24 -0.08
CA LEU A 218 -6.89 -1.02 0.01
C LEU A 218 -5.80 -1.11 -1.07
N THR A 219 -6.11 -0.73 -2.31
CA THR A 219 -5.14 -0.80 -3.40
C THR A 219 -3.96 0.14 -3.15
N HIS A 220 -4.23 1.40 -2.82
CA HIS A 220 -3.15 2.37 -2.58
C HIS A 220 -2.31 2.02 -1.34
N LEU A 221 -2.93 1.55 -0.26
CA LEU A 221 -2.19 1.12 0.92
C LEU A 221 -1.35 -0.12 0.65
N THR A 222 -1.90 -1.12 -0.05
CA THR A 222 -1.17 -2.35 -0.34
C THR A 222 0.06 -2.09 -1.22
N GLU A 223 -0.08 -1.26 -2.26
CA GLU A 223 1.06 -0.91 -3.13
C GLU A 223 2.13 -0.08 -2.41
N LEU A 224 1.71 0.86 -1.56
CA LEU A 224 2.64 1.68 -0.79
C LEU A 224 3.38 0.82 0.26
N TYR A 225 2.66 -0.04 0.96
CA TYR A 225 3.23 -0.99 1.92
C TYR A 225 4.21 -1.97 1.27
N ARG A 226 3.88 -2.50 0.09
CA ARG A 226 4.75 -3.40 -0.70
C ARG A 226 6.08 -2.75 -1.07
N THR A 227 6.06 -1.46 -1.40
CA THR A 227 7.25 -0.72 -1.85
C THR A 227 8.06 -0.15 -0.68
N HIS A 228 7.46 0.00 0.50
CA HIS A 228 8.09 0.57 1.70
C HIS A 228 7.86 -0.32 2.95
N PRO A 229 8.25 -1.61 2.94
CA PRO A 229 7.90 -2.56 4.00
C PRO A 229 8.56 -2.28 5.36
N LYS A 230 9.54 -1.37 5.40
CA LYS A 230 10.23 -0.93 6.63
C LYS A 230 9.63 0.33 7.25
N ASP A 231 8.66 0.96 6.59
CA ASP A 231 7.99 2.15 7.10
C ASP A 231 7.06 1.76 8.26
N GLU A 232 7.39 2.21 9.47
CA GLU A 232 6.61 1.90 10.68
C GLU A 232 5.21 2.51 10.65
N ALA A 233 5.03 3.65 9.98
CA ALA A 233 3.71 4.25 9.82
C ALA A 233 2.81 3.37 8.97
N LEU A 234 3.33 2.83 7.87
CA LEU A 234 2.56 1.96 6.99
C LEU A 234 2.24 0.62 7.63
N LYS A 235 3.10 0.10 8.52
CA LYS A 235 2.79 -1.09 9.32
C LYS A 235 1.60 -0.84 10.26
N VAL A 236 1.54 0.33 10.89
CA VAL A 236 0.39 0.73 11.70
C VAL A 236 -0.86 0.85 10.84
N ASP A 237 -0.80 1.59 9.72
CA ASP A 237 -1.94 1.74 8.82
C ASP A 237 -2.45 0.39 8.28
N TRP A 238 -1.53 -0.54 7.98
CA TRP A 238 -1.83 -1.91 7.55
C TRP A 238 -2.55 -2.72 8.63
N ALA A 239 -2.06 -2.66 9.87
CA ALA A 239 -2.70 -3.35 11.00
C ALA A 239 -4.09 -2.75 11.30
N ASP A 240 -4.20 -1.42 11.34
CA ASP A 240 -5.45 -0.69 11.58
C ASP A 240 -6.51 -1.03 10.52
N LEU A 241 -6.11 -1.12 9.24
CA LEU A 241 -7.02 -1.49 8.15
C LEU A 241 -7.71 -2.83 8.45
N TRP A 242 -6.92 -3.85 8.77
CA TRP A 242 -7.43 -5.21 8.96
C TRP A 242 -8.22 -5.37 10.25
N GLN A 243 -7.79 -4.69 11.32
CA GLN A 243 -8.57 -4.60 12.56
C GLN A 243 -9.93 -3.93 12.33
N GLY A 244 -9.97 -2.84 11.56
CA GLY A 244 -11.21 -2.11 11.26
C GLY A 244 -12.26 -2.93 10.51
N VAL A 245 -11.88 -4.05 9.88
CA VAL A 245 -12.80 -4.96 9.18
C VAL A 245 -12.86 -6.37 9.78
N GLY A 246 -12.22 -6.63 10.93
CA GLY A 246 -12.19 -7.94 11.58
C GLY A 246 -11.50 -9.03 10.75
N LEU A 247 -10.39 -8.68 10.09
CA LEU A 247 -9.54 -9.56 9.30
C LEU A 247 -8.09 -9.52 9.82
N GLU A 248 -7.87 -9.38 11.11
CA GLU A 248 -6.58 -9.15 11.77
C GLU A 248 -5.50 -10.15 11.36
N TYR A 249 -5.86 -11.42 11.19
CA TYR A 249 -4.94 -12.49 10.76
C TYR A 249 -4.36 -12.28 9.35
N ILE A 250 -4.95 -11.41 8.53
CA ILE A 250 -4.43 -11.05 7.20
C ILE A 250 -3.16 -10.20 7.31
N SER A 251 -3.01 -9.42 8.40
CA SER A 251 -1.87 -8.51 8.58
C SER A 251 -0.51 -9.20 8.48
N SER A 252 -0.42 -10.48 8.86
CA SER A 252 0.81 -11.28 8.83
C SER A 252 0.97 -12.13 7.57
N LYS A 253 0.07 -12.05 6.59
CA LYS A 253 0.12 -12.88 5.37
C LYS A 253 1.01 -12.21 4.32
N PRO A 254 1.78 -13.01 3.54
CA PRO A 254 2.69 -12.45 2.54
C PRO A 254 1.90 -11.82 1.39
N LEU A 255 2.37 -10.68 0.89
CA LEU A 255 1.99 -10.16 -0.42
C LEU A 255 2.79 -10.92 -1.46
N VAL A 256 2.11 -11.58 -2.40
CA VAL A 256 2.77 -12.37 -3.44
C VAL A 256 2.42 -11.77 -4.80
N PRO A 257 3.37 -11.73 -5.76
CA PRO A 257 3.06 -11.46 -7.15
C PRO A 257 1.91 -12.37 -7.59
N CYS A 258 0.91 -11.78 -8.24
CA CYS A 258 -0.14 -12.56 -8.86
C CYS A 258 -0.06 -12.42 -10.36
N CYS A 259 0.08 -13.60 -10.95
CA CYS A 259 -0.68 -14.05 -12.08
C CYS A 259 -0.59 -13.13 -13.30
N THR A 260 0.63 -12.95 -13.78
CA THR A 260 0.84 -12.68 -15.20
C THR A 260 0.58 -13.97 -15.97
N PRO A 261 -0.26 -13.95 -17.02
CA PRO A 261 -0.43 -15.09 -17.92
C PRO A 261 0.89 -15.57 -18.54
#